data_AF-A0A1C2G5T1-F1
#
_entry.id   AF-A0A1C2G5T1-F1
#
_cell.length_a   1.000
_cell.length_b   1.000
_cell.length_c   1.000
_cell.angle_alpha   90.00
_cell.angle_beta   90.00
_cell.angle_gamma   90.00
#
_symmetry.space_group_name_H-M   'P 1'
#
loop_
_entity.id
_entity.type
_entity.pdbx_description
1 polymer ?
#
loop_
_entity_poly.entity_id
_entity_poly.type
_entity_poly.pdbx_seq_one_letter_code
_entity_poly.pdbx_strand_id
1 'polypeptide(L)'
;MIKGVIIVSKLNAELKNLKEAHDNYEKKFGVGSLDNAISYFDPVNPDIHNIQEGIKILNDAIRSGKPLPKLSKEMQSDIIY
;
A
#
# COMPACT_ATOMS: atom_id res chain seq x y z
N MET A 1 23.50 2.61 -20.73
CA MET A 1 22.37 1.68 -20.48
C MET A 1 22.32 1.08 -19.07
N ILE A 2 23.34 1.22 -18.21
CA ILE A 2 23.39 0.57 -16.87
C ILE A 2 22.43 1.20 -15.84
N LYS A 3 22.18 2.52 -15.89
CA LYS A 3 21.33 3.22 -14.91
C LYS A 3 19.85 2.77 -14.93
N GLY A 4 19.29 2.46 -16.10
CA GLY A 4 17.89 2.05 -16.22
C GLY A 4 17.61 0.68 -15.59
N VAL A 5 18.53 -0.28 -15.75
CA VAL A 5 18.41 -1.63 -15.18
C VAL A 5 18.43 -1.58 -13.64
N ILE A 6 19.26 -0.72 -13.05
CA ILE A 6 19.34 -0.56 -11.58
C ILE A 6 18.03 0.00 -11.01
N ILE A 7 17.39 0.96 -11.69
CA ILE A 7 16.14 1.57 -11.24
C ILE A 7 14.99 0.55 -11.26
N VAL A 8 14.88 -0.25 -12.33
CA VAL A 8 13.85 -1.30 -12.45
C VAL A 8 14.03 -2.37 -11.36
N SER A 9 15.27 -2.81 -11.11
CA SER A 9 15.53 -3.80 -10.05
C SER A 9 15.17 -3.29 -8.66
N LYS A 10 15.42 -2.00 -8.36
CA LYS A 10 15.03 -1.38 -7.10
C LYS A 10 13.51 -1.29 -6.96
N LEU A 11 12.82 -0.84 -8.01
CA LEU A 11 11.36 -0.76 -8.02
C LEU A 11 10.72 -2.14 -7.75
N ASN A 12 11.23 -3.19 -8.40
CA ASN A 12 10.73 -4.56 -8.19
C ASN A 12 10.94 -5.05 -6.75
N ALA A 13 12.05 -4.68 -6.11
CA ALA A 13 12.29 -5.01 -4.71
C ALA A 13 11.28 -4.31 -3.79
N GLU A 14 11.01 -3.03 -4.02
CA GLU A 14 10.04 -2.26 -3.23
C GLU A 14 8.61 -2.78 -3.43
N LEU A 15 8.21 -3.14 -4.65
CA LEU A 15 6.90 -3.76 -4.90
C LEU A 15 6.74 -5.11 -4.17
N LYS A 16 7.82 -5.89 -4.06
CA LYS A 16 7.82 -7.13 -3.27
C LYS A 16 7.64 -6.84 -1.77
N ASN A 17 8.33 -5.84 -1.25
CA ASN A 17 8.20 -5.41 0.15
C ASN A 17 6.80 -4.87 0.45
N LEU A 18 6.20 -4.13 -0.51
CA LEU A 18 4.83 -3.65 -0.41
C LEU A 18 3.85 -4.81 -0.32
N LYS A 19 4.00 -5.82 -1.17
CA LYS A 19 3.17 -7.04 -1.11
C LYS A 19 3.28 -7.72 0.26
N GLU A 20 4.49 -7.85 0.81
CA GLU A 20 4.69 -8.43 2.14
C GLU A 20 4.02 -7.60 3.24
N ALA A 21 4.08 -6.27 3.15
CA ALA A 21 3.38 -5.38 4.08
C ALA A 21 1.86 -5.54 3.99
N HIS A 22 1.30 -5.72 2.78
CA HIS A 22 -0.13 -6.01 2.59
C HIS A 22 -0.52 -7.34 3.24
N ASP A 23 0.21 -8.41 2.92
CA ASP A 23 -0.07 -9.75 3.46
C ASP A 23 -0.03 -9.75 5.00
N ASN A 24 0.95 -9.06 5.59
CA ASN A 24 1.09 -8.92 7.04
C ASN A 24 -0.03 -8.09 7.66
N TYR A 25 -0.45 -7.02 6.99
CA TYR A 25 -1.56 -6.18 7.43
C TYR A 25 -2.87 -6.98 7.46
N GLU A 26 -3.18 -7.70 6.37
CA GLU A 26 -4.39 -8.52 6.29
C GLU A 26 -4.36 -9.69 7.27
N LYS A 27 -3.18 -10.28 7.51
CA LYS A 27 -3.02 -11.29 8.56
C LYS A 27 -3.35 -10.73 9.95
N LYS A 28 -3.06 -9.45 10.21
CA LYS A 28 -3.31 -8.79 11.50
C LYS A 28 -4.76 -8.33 11.68
N PHE A 29 -5.36 -7.76 10.64
CA PHE A 29 -6.66 -7.09 10.72
C PHE A 29 -7.81 -7.80 9.99
N GLY A 30 -7.51 -8.89 9.28
CA GLY A 30 -8.46 -9.68 8.49
C GLY A 30 -8.24 -9.54 6.98
N VAL A 31 -8.50 -10.62 6.24
CA VAL A 31 -8.49 -10.64 4.77
C VAL A 31 -9.53 -9.65 4.23
N GLY A 32 -9.17 -8.85 3.23
CA GLY A 32 -10.02 -7.80 2.65
C GLY A 32 -10.09 -6.52 3.50
N SER A 33 -9.25 -6.41 4.54
CA SER A 33 -9.22 -5.20 5.38
C SER A 33 -8.69 -3.96 4.67
N LEU A 34 -7.98 -4.14 3.54
CA LEU A 34 -7.49 -3.06 2.69
C LEU A 34 -8.45 -2.66 1.56
N ASP A 35 -9.44 -3.49 1.22
CA ASP A 35 -10.35 -3.26 0.07
C ASP A 35 -11.07 -1.92 0.12
N ASN A 36 -11.32 -1.42 1.34
CA ASN A 36 -12.01 -0.16 1.58
C ASN A 36 -11.17 0.82 2.40
N ALA A 37 -9.87 0.58 2.55
CA ALA A 37 -8.99 1.51 3.24
C ALA A 37 -8.88 2.81 2.42
N ILE A 38 -8.75 3.95 3.10
CA ILE A 38 -8.33 5.18 2.43
C ILE A 38 -6.99 4.92 1.75
N SER A 39 -6.83 5.46 0.53
CA SER A 39 -5.62 5.26 -0.26
C SER A 39 -4.36 5.61 0.55
N TYR A 40 -3.41 4.68 0.59
CA TYR A 40 -2.16 4.78 1.34
C TYR A 40 -0.93 4.76 0.42
N PHE A 41 -1.12 4.60 -0.89
CA PHE A 41 -0.10 4.72 -1.94
C PHE A 41 -0.79 4.96 -3.29
N ASP A 42 -0.06 5.42 -4.31
CA ASP A 42 -0.57 5.59 -5.68
C ASP A 42 -0.24 4.33 -6.51
N PRO A 43 -1.24 3.48 -6.84
CA PRO A 43 -1.03 2.30 -7.66
C PRO A 43 -0.89 2.60 -9.16
N VAL A 44 -1.30 3.79 -9.62
CA VAL A 44 -1.29 4.18 -11.04
C VAL A 44 0.09 4.67 -11.46
N ASN A 45 0.76 5.44 -10.60
CA ASN A 45 2.11 5.93 -10.84
C ASN A 45 3.06 5.53 -9.70
N PRO A 46 3.41 4.24 -9.58
CA PRO A 46 4.24 3.76 -8.49
C PRO A 46 5.70 4.20 -8.68
N ASP A 47 6.11 5.21 -7.91
CA ASP A 47 7.50 5.54 -7.70
C ASP A 47 8.02 4.97 -6.36
N ILE A 48 9.34 4.87 -6.23
CA ILE A 48 9.98 4.24 -5.06
C ILE A 48 9.60 4.94 -3.75
N HIS A 49 9.51 6.28 -3.74
CA HIS A 49 9.17 7.03 -2.53
C HIS A 49 7.74 6.73 -2.09
N ASN A 50 6.79 6.79 -3.04
CA ASN A 50 5.40 6.50 -2.78
C ASN A 50 5.19 5.07 -2.23
N ILE A 51 5.88 4.07 -2.80
CA ILE A 51 5.83 2.69 -2.31
C ILE A 51 6.37 2.59 -0.88
N GLN A 52 7.51 3.24 -0.59
CA GLN A 52 8.12 3.23 0.74
C GLN A 52 7.22 3.90 1.78
N GLU A 53 6.52 4.99 1.42
CA GLU A 53 5.52 5.62 2.28
C GLU A 53 4.34 4.68 2.57
N GLY A 54 3.81 4.00 1.54
CA GLY A 54 2.75 3.01 1.70
C GLY A 54 3.15 1.86 2.64
N ILE A 55 4.35 1.30 2.46
CA ILE A 55 4.93 0.28 3.35
C ILE A 55 4.99 0.80 4.80
N LYS A 56 5.46 2.03 5.00
CA LYS A 56 5.58 2.64 6.33
C LYS A 56 4.20 2.80 6.99
N ILE A 57 3.20 3.27 6.25
CA ILE A 57 1.82 3.45 6.75
C ILE A 57 1.24 2.11 7.23
N LEU A 58 1.39 1.04 6.43
CA LEU A 58 0.91 -0.29 6.81
C LEU A 58 1.60 -0.84 8.06
N ASN A 59 2.93 -0.70 8.13
CA ASN A 59 3.70 -1.14 9.29
C ASN A 59 3.38 -0.33 10.55
N ASP A 60 3.14 0.98 10.42
CA ASP A 60 2.71 1.84 11.53
C ASP A 60 1.32 1.43 12.06
N ALA A 61 0.39 1.09 11.17
CA ALA A 61 -0.91 0.55 11.54
C ALA A 61 -0.80 -0.80 12.28
N ILE A 62 0.00 -1.74 11.75
CA ILE A 62 0.27 -3.03 12.40
C ILE A 62 0.87 -2.83 13.80
N ARG A 63 1.89 -1.97 13.92
CA ARG A 63 2.59 -1.69 15.18
C ARG A 63 1.69 -1.04 16.22
N SER A 64 0.85 -0.11 15.80
CA SER A 64 -0.09 0.57 16.69
C SER A 64 -1.32 -0.27 17.03
N GLY A 65 -1.56 -1.37 16.29
CA GLY A 65 -2.76 -2.19 16.40
C GLY A 65 -4.03 -1.46 15.94
N LYS A 66 -3.89 -0.34 15.23
CA LYS A 66 -5.01 0.46 14.73
C LYS A 66 -5.08 0.28 13.20
N PRO A 67 -6.18 -0.28 12.67
CA PRO A 67 -6.33 -0.42 11.22
C PRO A 67 -6.42 0.96 10.57
N LEU A 68 -6.06 1.02 9.29
CA LEU A 68 -6.25 2.19 8.46
C LEU A 68 -7.73 2.62 8.45
N PRO A 69 -7.98 3.93 8.38
CA PRO A 69 -9.34 4.44 8.21
C PRO A 69 -9.94 3.89 6.92
N LYS A 70 -11.24 3.59 6.97
CA LYS A 70 -12.00 3.12 5.81
C LYS A 70 -12.68 4.29 5.12
N LEU A 71 -12.82 4.21 3.80
CA LEU A 71 -13.68 5.11 3.03
C LEU A 71 -15.11 5.02 3.58
N SER A 72 -15.75 6.19 3.78
CA SER A 72 -17.17 6.22 4.15
C SER A 72 -18.02 5.70 3.00
N LYS A 73 -19.25 5.26 3.27
CA LYS A 73 -20.19 4.82 2.22
C LYS A 73 -20.49 5.93 1.20
N GLU A 74 -20.46 7.19 1.64
CA GLU A 74 -20.63 8.37 0.80
C GLU A 74 -19.44 8.52 -0.16
N MET A 75 -18.20 8.44 0.37
CA MET A 75 -16.99 8.48 -0.45
C MET A 75 -16.87 7.28 -1.41
N GLN A 76 -17.41 6.11 -1.05
CA GLN A 76 -17.46 4.95 -1.94
C GLN A 76 -18.42 5.15 -3.11
N SER A 77 -19.53 5.86 -2.90
CA SER A 77 -20.53 6.11 -3.95
C SER A 77 -20.04 7.08 -5.03
N ASP A 78 -19.14 7.99 -4.65
CA ASP A 78 -18.53 8.96 -5.58
C ASP A 78 -17.39 8.35 -6.42
N ILE A 79 -16.85 7.20 -5.98
CA ILE A 79 -15.89 6.40 -6.76
C ILE A 79 -16.72 5.51 -7.70
N ILE A 80 -17.32 6.14 -8.72
CA ILE A 80 -17.97 5.43 -9.82
C ILE A 80 -16.86 4.79 -10.67
N TYR A 81 -16.87 3.46 -10.76
CA TYR A 81 -15.93 2.64 -11.52
C TYR A 81 -16.16 2.75 -13.03
#